data_AF-J4W7P1-F1
#
_entry.id   AF-J4W7P1-F1
#
_cell.length_a   1.000
_cell.length_b   1.000
_cell.length_c   1.000
_cell.angle_alpha   90.00
_cell.angle_beta   90.00
_cell.angle_gamma   90.00
#
_symmetry.space_group_name_H-M   'P 1'
#
loop_
_entity.id
_entity.type
_entity.pdbx_description
1 polymer ?
#
loop_
_entity_poly.entity_id
_entity_poly.type
_entity_poly.pdbx_seq_one_letter_code
_entity_poly.pdbx_strand_id
1 'polypeptide(L)'
;MPSLISCLVAGLAVVDRAAAAKYSLSQTYDSSNFLTEFHFRERGTIPDRPDDNWSWVKYQNVEDAQKKGLVSVKDNKVYLGVDFETKLENNDNGRDTLRVQSKWSFREGLVITRFYHMPKTVCGAWPAYWTLGEDWPNNGEIDMYEGWNLNTVNKPALHVGTKARVGQCLLDSSAQAEIVSANCDNKFEDGVRAWAGQGCQVEEVNDGIWASEHGGIQALEWTKDAIKLYTWQIGKAPKNIDSDAPDTSSWGKPSVQVSSSGCDLSRAFGNQTILFTLPFCGDPVGKKQFWSELRADSKGQVNGKIEDTCEIITGAKTCVQYVAENPAAFKDFYFGINDVRYFVQDAEDSDDGNKDTKGQLSLDSSSSSALTFKYATSQSSSDNWIGIWPEDDTQAPTWGSTTWDYAKESSGISTLAPPSSMKAGKYKAYLLSSDREILAFLSTFDYKPESSSSNDNSDSSSSSVAFSVKARYNINCGGSVTNNVDIQPGSNGVCVRTNCNVGSLEIPSAGSCPDGQVRISFWQNADCDGDWYGYGYASRGTCRGLWTNGWGFKSLWLSCADPASDCIQQGTCTAAPEPESANQICRA
;
A
#
# COMPACT_ATOMS: atom_id res chain seq x y z
N MET A 1 -17.77 34.18 -63.69
CA MET A 1 -18.72 34.57 -62.62
C MET A 1 -19.58 33.34 -62.30
N PRO A 2 -19.85 33.06 -61.01
CA PRO A 2 -19.38 31.91 -60.20
C PRO A 2 -20.35 30.69 -60.30
N SER A 3 -20.27 29.54 -59.61
CA SER A 3 -19.51 29.05 -58.45
C SER A 3 -19.50 27.50 -58.43
N LEU A 4 -18.43 26.94 -57.87
CA LEU A 4 -18.30 25.60 -57.29
C LEU A 4 -19.43 25.21 -56.32
N ILE A 5 -19.84 23.94 -56.34
CA ILE A 5 -20.30 23.18 -55.16
C ILE A 5 -19.50 21.87 -55.13
N SER A 6 -18.54 21.83 -54.21
CA SER A 6 -17.79 20.65 -53.81
C SER A 6 -18.49 20.06 -52.59
N CYS A 7 -19.00 18.83 -52.68
CA CYS A 7 -19.49 18.09 -51.53
C CYS A 7 -18.30 17.64 -50.66
N LEU A 8 -17.98 18.41 -49.62
CA LEU A 8 -17.14 17.93 -48.52
C LEU A 8 -18.01 17.06 -47.60
N VAL A 9 -17.77 15.75 -47.62
CA VAL A 9 -18.17 14.87 -46.52
C VAL A 9 -17.17 15.12 -45.39
N ALA A 10 -17.59 15.88 -44.38
CA ALA A 10 -16.87 15.99 -43.13
C ALA A 10 -17.06 14.67 -42.36
N GLY A 11 -16.09 13.76 -42.49
CA GLY A 11 -15.95 12.66 -41.55
C GLY A 11 -15.58 13.25 -40.19
N LEU A 12 -16.54 13.31 -39.26
CA LEU A 12 -16.22 13.46 -37.84
C LEU A 12 -15.45 12.21 -37.42
N ALA A 13 -14.12 12.31 -37.39
CA ALA A 13 -13.33 11.44 -36.55
C ALA A 13 -13.76 11.75 -35.10
N VAL A 14 -14.56 10.86 -34.51
CA VAL A 14 -14.68 10.78 -33.06
C VAL A 14 -13.31 10.30 -32.59
N VAL A 15 -12.40 11.26 -32.38
CA VAL A 15 -11.19 10.99 -31.61
C VAL A 15 -11.71 10.82 -30.20
N ASP A 16 -11.72 9.58 -29.70
CA ASP A 16 -11.88 9.32 -28.28
C ASP A 16 -10.79 10.12 -27.57
N ARG A 17 -11.17 11.27 -27.02
CA ARG A 17 -10.31 11.99 -26.09
C ARG A 17 -10.38 11.18 -24.81
N ALA A 18 -9.49 10.20 -24.67
CA ALA A 18 -9.16 9.68 -23.35
C ALA A 18 -8.91 10.91 -22.46
N ALA A 19 -9.76 11.10 -21.45
CA ALA A 19 -9.60 12.21 -20.52
C ALA A 19 -8.20 12.08 -19.89
N ALA A 20 -7.43 13.17 -19.94
CA ALA A 20 -6.11 13.20 -19.33
C ALA A 20 -6.30 13.07 -17.81
N ALA A 21 -5.83 11.96 -17.24
CA ALA A 21 -5.79 11.80 -15.80
C ALA A 21 -4.79 12.82 -15.23
N LYS A 22 -5.27 13.70 -14.36
CA LYS A 22 -4.40 14.55 -13.55
C LYS A 22 -4.04 13.81 -12.27
N TYR A 23 -2.83 14.02 -11.80
CA TYR A 23 -2.29 13.31 -10.66
C TYR A 23 -1.76 14.29 -9.63
N SER A 24 -1.84 13.91 -8.36
CA SER A 24 -1.22 14.61 -7.24
C SER A 24 -0.30 13.65 -6.48
N LEU A 25 0.91 14.11 -6.14
CA LEU A 25 1.88 13.33 -5.37
C LEU A 25 1.28 12.94 -4.02
N SER A 26 1.19 11.64 -3.77
CA SER A 26 0.78 11.10 -2.48
C SER A 26 2.01 10.77 -1.65
N GLN A 27 2.97 10.04 -2.22
CA GLN A 27 4.12 9.52 -1.49
C GLN A 27 5.39 9.51 -2.32
N THR A 28 6.52 9.72 -1.63
CA THR A 28 7.86 9.46 -2.16
C THR A 28 8.57 8.48 -1.24
N TYR A 29 9.12 7.43 -1.86
CA TYR A 29 9.94 6.42 -1.21
C TYR A 29 11.36 6.54 -1.75
N ASP A 30 12.27 7.02 -0.92
CA ASP A 30 13.65 7.31 -1.28
C ASP A 30 14.60 6.89 -0.15
N SER A 31 15.85 7.32 -0.23
CA SER A 31 16.85 7.04 0.81
C SER A 31 16.40 7.33 2.26
N SER A 32 15.49 8.27 2.49
CA SER A 32 15.05 8.65 3.84
C SER A 32 14.16 7.59 4.51
N ASN A 33 13.40 6.81 3.73
CA ASN A 33 12.35 5.92 4.25
C ASN A 33 12.30 4.55 3.57
N PHE A 34 13.12 4.26 2.55
CA PHE A 34 13.02 3.01 1.79
C PHE A 34 13.13 1.76 2.67
N LEU A 35 14.08 1.75 3.62
CA LEU A 35 14.27 0.60 4.51
C LEU A 35 13.13 0.41 5.52
N THR A 36 12.34 1.45 5.79
CA THR A 36 11.18 1.38 6.69
C THR A 36 9.89 1.11 5.93
N GLU A 37 9.79 1.47 4.65
CA GLU A 37 8.58 1.35 3.83
C GLU A 37 8.54 0.10 2.95
N PHE A 38 9.60 -0.70 2.97
CA PHE A 38 9.68 -1.99 2.29
C PHE A 38 10.01 -3.12 3.28
N HIS A 39 9.36 -4.27 3.09
CA HIS A 39 9.69 -5.54 3.73
C HIS A 39 10.77 -6.29 2.95
N PHE A 40 11.75 -6.82 3.68
CA PHE A 40 12.75 -7.74 3.15
C PHE A 40 12.29 -9.16 3.46
N ARG A 41 11.62 -9.79 2.49
CA ARG A 41 11.02 -11.12 2.65
C ARG A 41 12.12 -12.16 2.61
N GLU A 42 12.10 -13.10 3.54
CA GLU A 42 13.05 -14.21 3.61
C GLU A 42 12.59 -15.44 2.79
N ARG A 43 11.38 -15.40 2.22
CA ARG A 43 10.78 -16.44 1.39
C ARG A 43 9.81 -15.87 0.36
N GLY A 44 9.46 -16.69 -0.64
CA GLY A 44 8.31 -16.50 -1.51
C GLY A 44 6.96 -16.64 -0.80
N THR A 45 5.89 -16.62 -1.59
CA THR A 45 4.51 -16.81 -1.15
C THR A 45 4.12 -18.28 -0.99
N ILE A 46 4.83 -19.21 -1.64
CA ILE A 46 4.55 -20.65 -1.57
C ILE A 46 5.28 -21.28 -0.37
N PRO A 47 4.57 -21.86 0.63
CA PRO A 47 5.18 -22.28 1.90
C PRO A 47 6.17 -23.47 1.82
N ASP A 48 6.09 -24.30 0.78
CA ASP A 48 6.85 -25.55 0.64
C ASP A 48 8.27 -25.35 0.06
N ARG A 49 8.62 -24.11 -0.29
CA ARG A 49 9.89 -23.76 -0.95
C ARG A 49 10.40 -22.39 -0.53
N PRO A 50 11.71 -22.10 -0.64
CA PRO A 50 12.27 -20.79 -0.32
C PRO A 50 11.82 -19.69 -1.30
N ASP A 51 11.59 -20.04 -2.57
CA ASP A 51 11.23 -19.12 -3.64
C ASP A 51 10.16 -19.75 -4.55
N ASP A 52 9.22 -18.94 -5.00
CA ASP A 52 8.01 -19.39 -5.72
C ASP A 52 8.33 -20.17 -7.00
N ASN A 53 9.46 -19.82 -7.63
CA ASN A 53 9.94 -20.38 -8.88
C ASN A 53 11.11 -21.36 -8.71
N TRP A 54 11.32 -21.89 -7.51
CA TRP A 54 12.43 -22.81 -7.18
C TRP A 54 13.82 -22.21 -7.44
N SER A 55 13.96 -20.89 -7.34
CA SER A 55 15.25 -20.22 -7.47
C SER A 55 16.24 -20.73 -6.42
N TRP A 56 17.53 -20.82 -6.77
CA TRP A 56 18.59 -21.26 -5.88
C TRP A 56 19.15 -20.07 -5.10
N VAL A 57 18.37 -19.63 -4.11
CA VAL A 57 18.55 -18.36 -3.41
C VAL A 57 18.38 -18.50 -1.90
N LYS A 58 19.01 -17.60 -1.17
CA LYS A 58 18.73 -17.38 0.25
C LYS A 58 18.39 -15.91 0.47
N TYR A 59 17.09 -15.61 0.59
CA TYR A 59 16.66 -14.24 0.82
C TYR A 59 17.01 -13.76 2.24
N GLN A 60 17.57 -12.55 2.34
CA GLN A 60 17.97 -11.97 3.63
C GLN A 60 16.92 -10.98 4.14
N ASN A 61 16.70 -10.96 5.46
CA ASN A 61 16.06 -9.83 6.12
C ASN A 61 16.93 -8.56 6.04
N VAL A 62 16.35 -7.40 6.38
CA VAL A 62 17.02 -6.09 6.23
C VAL A 62 18.31 -5.98 7.07
N GLU A 63 18.33 -6.54 8.28
CA GLU A 63 19.48 -6.45 9.19
C GLU A 63 20.68 -7.21 8.63
N ASP A 64 20.47 -8.46 8.19
CA ASP A 64 21.51 -9.29 7.60
C ASP A 64 21.94 -8.77 6.23
N ALA A 65 21.01 -8.25 5.43
CA ALA A 65 21.29 -7.61 4.15
C ALA A 65 22.22 -6.39 4.33
N GLN A 66 22.00 -5.56 5.35
CA GLN A 66 22.86 -4.42 5.65
C GLN A 66 24.26 -4.87 6.08
N LYS A 67 24.36 -5.85 6.99
CA LYS A 67 25.64 -6.40 7.47
C LYS A 67 26.48 -6.99 6.34
N LYS A 68 25.80 -7.62 5.36
CA LYS A 68 26.43 -8.25 4.19
C LYS A 68 26.62 -7.30 3.01
N GLY A 69 26.20 -6.03 3.13
CA GLY A 69 26.30 -5.04 2.05
C GLY A 69 25.38 -5.31 0.85
N LEU A 70 24.35 -6.16 1.01
CA LEU A 70 23.36 -6.43 -0.04
C LEU A 70 22.40 -5.27 -0.23
N VAL A 71 22.14 -4.52 0.84
CA VAL A 71 21.40 -3.27 0.79
C VAL A 71 22.23 -2.15 1.39
N SER A 72 22.20 -0.98 0.75
CA SER A 72 22.71 0.24 1.35
C SER A 72 21.91 1.45 0.92
N VAL A 73 21.92 2.46 1.78
CA VAL A 73 21.36 3.76 1.51
C VAL A 73 22.46 4.79 1.74
N LYS A 74 22.88 5.48 0.68
CA LYS A 74 23.96 6.45 0.73
C LYS A 74 23.80 7.49 -0.38
N ASP A 75 24.16 8.74 -0.12
CA ASP A 75 24.20 9.80 -1.14
C ASP A 75 22.86 9.96 -1.91
N ASN A 76 21.74 9.89 -1.18
CA ASN A 76 20.36 9.91 -1.71
C ASN A 76 20.04 8.78 -2.70
N LYS A 77 20.72 7.64 -2.58
CA LYS A 77 20.54 6.48 -3.43
C LYS A 77 20.29 5.23 -2.60
N VAL A 78 19.44 4.36 -3.12
CA VAL A 78 19.19 3.02 -2.60
C VAL A 78 19.90 2.02 -3.52
N TYR A 79 20.67 1.12 -2.92
CA TYR A 79 21.32 -0.01 -3.59
C TYR A 79 20.66 -1.30 -3.10
N LEU A 80 20.20 -2.14 -4.03
CA LEU A 80 19.70 -3.48 -3.77
C LEU A 80 20.46 -4.48 -4.65
N GLY A 81 21.33 -5.27 -4.06
CA GLY A 81 22.19 -6.22 -4.76
C GLY A 81 22.20 -7.61 -4.14
N VAL A 82 23.22 -8.38 -4.52
CA VAL A 82 23.39 -9.80 -4.18
C VAL A 82 24.79 -10.04 -3.60
N ASP A 83 25.00 -11.21 -3.01
CA ASP A 83 26.35 -11.63 -2.65
C ASP A 83 27.15 -11.93 -3.93
N PHE A 84 28.16 -11.09 -4.20
CA PHE A 84 29.09 -11.23 -5.32
C PHE A 84 30.53 -11.55 -4.86
N GLU A 85 30.74 -11.96 -3.60
CA GLU A 85 32.07 -12.25 -3.04
C GLU A 85 32.22 -13.72 -2.65
N THR A 86 31.19 -14.34 -2.07
CA THR A 86 31.30 -15.68 -1.51
C THR A 86 31.20 -16.76 -2.57
N LYS A 87 32.26 -17.58 -2.68
CA LYS A 87 32.20 -18.83 -3.42
C LYS A 87 31.46 -19.88 -2.59
N LEU A 88 30.45 -20.51 -3.17
CA LEU A 88 29.61 -21.52 -2.55
C LEU A 88 29.88 -22.89 -3.16
N GLU A 89 29.45 -23.94 -2.47
CA GLU A 89 29.38 -25.30 -3.00
C GLU A 89 28.00 -25.57 -3.61
N ASN A 90 27.91 -26.49 -4.57
CA ASN A 90 26.66 -26.77 -5.30
C ASN A 90 25.50 -27.27 -4.41
N ASN A 91 25.80 -27.78 -3.22
CA ASN A 91 24.84 -28.30 -2.25
C ASN A 91 24.50 -27.30 -1.14
N ASP A 92 24.99 -26.06 -1.22
CA ASP A 92 24.59 -25.00 -0.30
C ASP A 92 23.13 -24.55 -0.52
N ASN A 93 22.60 -23.81 0.44
CA ASN A 93 21.19 -23.40 0.49
C ASN A 93 20.87 -22.14 -0.35
N GLY A 94 21.59 -21.92 -1.45
CA GLY A 94 21.38 -20.75 -2.32
C GLY A 94 22.32 -19.58 -2.05
N ARG A 95 22.48 -18.73 -3.07
CA ARG A 95 23.22 -17.47 -2.97
C ARG A 95 22.41 -16.42 -2.23
N ASP A 96 23.05 -15.68 -1.33
CA ASP A 96 22.39 -14.61 -0.58
C ASP A 96 21.92 -13.50 -1.54
N THR A 97 20.63 -13.14 -1.46
CA THR A 97 19.98 -12.15 -2.33
C THR A 97 18.78 -11.51 -1.63
N LEU A 98 18.00 -10.69 -2.33
CA LEU A 98 16.90 -9.90 -1.80
C LEU A 98 15.58 -10.17 -2.53
N ARG A 99 14.50 -10.22 -1.75
CA ARG A 99 13.10 -10.07 -2.17
C ARG A 99 12.50 -8.92 -1.37
N VAL A 100 12.47 -7.75 -1.98
CA VAL A 100 12.04 -6.51 -1.34
C VAL A 100 10.63 -6.19 -1.81
N GLN A 101 9.67 -6.05 -0.90
CA GLN A 101 8.25 -5.82 -1.19
C GLN A 101 7.76 -4.57 -0.47
N SER A 102 7.01 -3.69 -1.12
CA SER A 102 6.41 -2.53 -0.46
C SER A 102 5.48 -2.95 0.68
N LYS A 103 5.49 -2.20 1.79
CA LYS A 103 4.51 -2.39 2.88
C LYS A 103 3.12 -1.91 2.51
N TRP A 104 3.07 -0.89 1.66
CA TRP A 104 1.86 -0.32 1.10
C TRP A 104 1.47 -1.06 -0.18
N SER A 105 0.17 -1.00 -0.50
CA SER A 105 -0.39 -1.50 -1.75
C SER A 105 -1.24 -0.42 -2.41
N PHE A 106 -1.45 -0.56 -3.71
CA PHE A 106 -2.23 0.38 -4.52
C PHE A 106 -3.07 -0.38 -5.54
N ARG A 107 -4.19 0.21 -5.95
CA ARG A 107 -5.07 -0.38 -6.98
C ARG A 107 -5.31 0.53 -8.17
N GLU A 108 -5.13 1.83 -8.06
CA GLU A 108 -5.15 2.76 -9.18
C GLU A 108 -4.24 3.92 -8.80
N GLY A 109 -3.81 4.69 -9.80
CA GLY A 109 -2.88 5.80 -9.60
C GLY A 109 -1.75 5.74 -10.60
N LEU A 110 -0.69 6.44 -10.26
CA LEU A 110 0.53 6.52 -11.06
C LEU A 110 1.72 6.23 -10.15
N VAL A 111 2.52 5.24 -10.52
CA VAL A 111 3.79 4.92 -9.87
C VAL A 111 4.92 5.31 -10.82
N ILE A 112 5.81 6.20 -10.40
CA ILE A 112 7.02 6.57 -11.15
C ILE A 112 8.22 6.08 -10.37
N THR A 113 9.05 5.23 -10.97
CA THR A 113 10.30 4.75 -10.37
C THR A 113 11.48 5.24 -11.19
N ARG A 114 12.44 5.87 -10.51
CA ARG A 114 13.66 6.40 -11.11
C ARG A 114 14.86 5.58 -10.66
N PHE A 115 15.59 5.06 -11.63
CA PHE A 115 16.78 4.24 -11.41
C PHE A 115 18.04 4.99 -11.83
N TYR A 116 19.14 4.77 -11.11
CA TYR A 116 20.48 5.15 -11.54
C TYR A 116 21.31 3.96 -12.05
N HIS A 117 20.82 2.73 -11.86
CA HIS A 117 21.45 1.51 -12.36
C HIS A 117 20.39 0.39 -12.50
N MET A 118 20.46 -0.37 -13.59
CA MET A 118 19.68 -1.60 -13.77
C MET A 118 20.58 -2.83 -13.70
N PRO A 119 20.09 -3.99 -13.19
CA PRO A 119 20.92 -5.19 -13.07
C PRO A 119 21.52 -5.63 -14.40
N LYS A 120 22.83 -5.86 -14.43
CA LYS A 120 23.53 -6.36 -15.61
C LYS A 120 23.11 -7.79 -15.96
N THR A 121 23.07 -8.10 -17.26
CA THR A 121 22.82 -9.46 -17.76
C THR A 121 23.96 -10.40 -17.39
N VAL A 122 23.63 -11.56 -16.84
CA VAL A 122 24.59 -12.61 -16.50
C VAL A 122 23.89 -13.96 -16.49
N CYS A 123 24.55 -15.00 -17.01
CA CYS A 123 24.01 -16.35 -16.99
C CYS A 123 23.62 -16.77 -15.56
N GLY A 124 22.40 -17.30 -15.43
CA GLY A 124 21.84 -17.78 -14.19
C GLY A 124 21.09 -16.73 -13.37
N ALA A 125 21.16 -15.44 -13.73
CA ALA A 125 20.43 -14.37 -13.05
C ALA A 125 19.05 -14.09 -13.68
N TRP A 126 18.13 -13.61 -12.85
CA TRP A 126 16.75 -13.25 -13.23
C TRP A 126 16.27 -12.04 -12.43
N PRO A 127 16.60 -10.80 -12.84
CA PRO A 127 16.11 -9.62 -12.16
C PRO A 127 14.63 -9.39 -12.47
N ALA A 128 13.85 -8.99 -11.46
CA ALA A 128 12.51 -8.50 -11.68
C ALA A 128 12.18 -7.25 -10.84
N TYR A 129 11.53 -6.28 -11.47
CA TYR A 129 10.77 -5.19 -10.83
C TYR A 129 9.33 -5.25 -11.34
N TRP A 130 8.42 -5.51 -10.42
CA TRP A 130 7.08 -6.00 -10.75
C TRP A 130 6.07 -5.65 -9.65
N THR A 131 4.80 -5.90 -9.92
CA THR A 131 3.72 -5.74 -8.94
C THR A 131 2.90 -7.00 -8.80
N LEU A 132 2.48 -7.31 -7.57
CA LEU A 132 1.76 -8.54 -7.25
C LEU A 132 0.53 -8.30 -6.36
N GLY A 133 -0.59 -8.91 -6.73
CA GLY A 133 -1.79 -9.04 -5.91
C GLY A 133 -1.81 -10.31 -5.03
N GLU A 134 -2.68 -10.33 -4.02
CA GLU A 134 -2.67 -11.37 -2.96
C GLU A 134 -3.01 -12.80 -3.45
N ASP A 135 -3.97 -12.95 -4.37
CA ASP A 135 -4.36 -14.25 -4.97
C ASP A 135 -3.87 -14.35 -6.41
N TRP A 136 -2.66 -14.83 -6.64
CA TRP A 136 -2.11 -15.00 -7.99
C TRP A 136 -2.71 -16.22 -8.73
N PRO A 137 -3.06 -16.12 -10.03
CA PRO A 137 -3.04 -14.93 -10.90
C PRO A 137 -4.37 -14.16 -10.89
N ASN A 138 -5.29 -14.53 -10.01
CA ASN A 138 -6.67 -14.02 -9.94
C ASN A 138 -6.79 -12.54 -9.52
N ASN A 139 -5.76 -12.01 -8.87
CA ASN A 139 -5.59 -10.61 -8.52
C ASN A 139 -4.46 -9.95 -9.30
N GLY A 140 -3.96 -10.60 -10.35
CA GLY A 140 -3.07 -10.00 -11.31
C GLY A 140 -1.63 -9.84 -10.85
N GLU A 141 -0.77 -9.72 -11.85
CA GLU A 141 0.66 -9.44 -11.75
C GLU A 141 1.07 -8.58 -12.96
N ILE A 142 1.97 -7.63 -12.73
CA ILE A 142 2.49 -6.72 -13.76
C ILE A 142 4.01 -6.69 -13.64
N ASP A 143 4.68 -7.36 -14.57
CA ASP A 143 6.13 -7.40 -14.66
C ASP A 143 6.59 -6.21 -15.49
N MET A 144 7.18 -5.21 -14.85
CA MET A 144 7.59 -3.96 -15.50
C MET A 144 9.01 -4.05 -16.05
N TYR A 145 9.88 -4.74 -15.31
CA TYR A 145 11.23 -5.09 -15.73
C TYR A 145 11.47 -6.56 -15.41
N GLU A 146 11.66 -7.39 -16.43
CA GLU A 146 11.93 -8.82 -16.24
C GLU A 146 12.68 -9.40 -17.44
N GLY A 147 13.51 -10.40 -17.16
CA GLY A 147 14.22 -11.22 -18.12
C GLY A 147 15.25 -12.07 -17.39
N TRP A 148 15.99 -12.91 -18.10
CA TRP A 148 16.95 -13.82 -17.49
C TRP A 148 18.17 -14.08 -18.37
N ASN A 149 19.19 -14.69 -17.76
CA ASN A 149 20.44 -15.06 -18.43
C ASN A 149 21.04 -13.86 -19.18
N LEU A 150 21.18 -13.99 -20.51
CA LEU A 150 21.72 -12.96 -21.38
C LEU A 150 20.66 -12.39 -22.33
N ASN A 151 19.38 -12.39 -21.93
CA ASN A 151 18.36 -11.62 -22.65
C ASN A 151 18.88 -10.20 -22.92
N THR A 152 18.62 -9.67 -24.11
CA THR A 152 19.20 -8.40 -24.56
C THR A 152 18.26 -7.22 -24.43
N VAL A 153 17.00 -7.46 -24.09
CA VAL A 153 15.93 -6.47 -23.97
C VAL A 153 15.04 -6.84 -22.79
N ASN A 154 14.38 -5.83 -22.23
CA ASN A 154 13.38 -6.01 -21.18
C ASN A 154 12.15 -6.72 -21.75
N LYS A 155 11.53 -7.59 -20.93
CA LYS A 155 10.35 -8.38 -21.28
C LYS A 155 9.15 -8.10 -20.36
N PRO A 156 8.56 -6.90 -20.37
CA PRO A 156 7.36 -6.65 -19.59
C PRO A 156 6.25 -7.66 -19.87
N ALA A 157 5.56 -8.09 -18.82
CA ALA A 157 4.49 -9.07 -18.90
C ALA A 157 3.33 -8.71 -17.96
N LEU A 158 2.15 -9.25 -18.26
CA LEU A 158 1.00 -9.21 -17.37
C LEU A 158 0.33 -10.58 -17.31
N HIS A 159 0.00 -11.00 -16.09
CA HIS A 159 -0.70 -12.24 -15.82
C HIS A 159 -2.04 -11.93 -15.16
N VAL A 160 -3.13 -12.48 -15.70
CA VAL A 160 -4.47 -12.34 -15.12
C VAL A 160 -5.19 -13.68 -15.05
N GLY A 161 -6.28 -13.70 -14.28
CA GLY A 161 -7.21 -14.83 -14.23
C GLY A 161 -7.87 -15.13 -15.59
N THR A 162 -8.69 -16.17 -15.63
CA THR A 162 -9.24 -16.67 -16.90
C THR A 162 -10.20 -15.70 -17.59
N LYS A 163 -10.38 -15.87 -18.90
CA LYS A 163 -11.39 -15.11 -19.68
C LYS A 163 -12.80 -15.11 -19.07
N ALA A 164 -13.22 -16.21 -18.44
CA ALA A 164 -14.52 -16.29 -17.78
C ALA A 164 -14.63 -15.40 -16.53
N ARG A 165 -13.51 -15.10 -15.87
CA ARG A 165 -13.44 -14.24 -14.69
C ARG A 165 -13.31 -12.77 -15.07
N VAL A 166 -12.42 -12.44 -15.99
CA VAL A 166 -11.99 -11.04 -16.20
C VAL A 166 -12.26 -10.53 -17.61
N GLY A 167 -12.89 -11.33 -18.47
CA GLY A 167 -12.98 -11.01 -19.89
C GLY A 167 -11.67 -11.26 -20.63
N GLN A 168 -11.59 -10.77 -21.85
CA GLN A 168 -10.44 -10.93 -22.73
C GLN A 168 -9.47 -9.74 -22.59
N CYS A 169 -8.48 -9.90 -21.72
CA CYS A 169 -7.39 -8.96 -21.54
C CYS A 169 -6.29 -9.19 -22.59
N LEU A 170 -6.14 -8.23 -23.50
CA LEU A 170 -5.16 -8.27 -24.58
C LEU A 170 -4.26 -7.04 -24.56
N LEU A 171 -3.01 -7.22 -24.95
CA LEU A 171 -2.09 -6.13 -25.24
C LEU A 171 -2.55 -5.31 -26.45
N ASP A 172 -2.49 -3.99 -26.31
CA ASP A 172 -2.78 -3.03 -27.37
C ASP A 172 -1.60 -2.91 -28.33
N SER A 173 -1.78 -3.38 -29.57
CA SER A 173 -0.77 -3.33 -30.63
C SER A 173 -0.33 -1.92 -31.07
N SER A 174 -1.01 -0.86 -30.60
CA SER A 174 -0.62 0.52 -30.88
C SER A 174 0.49 1.07 -29.96
N ALA A 175 0.79 0.36 -28.87
CA ALA A 175 1.89 0.62 -27.96
C ALA A 175 3.27 0.42 -28.64
N GLN A 176 4.35 0.86 -27.98
CA GLN A 176 5.69 0.90 -28.58
C GLN A 176 6.39 -0.46 -28.63
N ALA A 177 6.23 -1.31 -27.61
CA ALA A 177 6.98 -2.55 -27.50
C ALA A 177 6.46 -3.65 -28.46
N GLU A 178 7.34 -4.57 -28.86
CA GLU A 178 6.97 -5.67 -29.76
C GLU A 178 6.25 -6.78 -28.99
N ILE A 179 5.04 -7.15 -29.42
CA ILE A 179 4.25 -8.20 -28.76
C ILE A 179 4.85 -9.58 -29.05
N VAL A 180 5.17 -10.32 -27.97
CA VAL A 180 5.54 -11.74 -28.01
C VAL A 180 4.29 -12.61 -27.91
N SER A 181 3.50 -12.40 -26.84
CA SER A 181 2.22 -13.06 -26.61
C SER A 181 1.17 -12.01 -26.23
N ALA A 182 0.02 -12.02 -26.90
CA ALA A 182 -0.95 -10.92 -26.75
C ALA A 182 -1.96 -11.11 -25.60
N ASN A 183 -2.22 -12.36 -25.17
CA ASN A 183 -3.31 -12.68 -24.25
C ASN A 183 -2.80 -12.85 -22.82
N CYS A 184 -3.33 -12.04 -21.90
CA CYS A 184 -2.83 -11.96 -20.53
C CYS A 184 -3.41 -13.07 -19.62
N ASP A 185 -4.40 -13.84 -20.09
CA ASP A 185 -4.94 -14.99 -19.36
C ASP A 185 -3.84 -16.02 -19.11
N ASN A 186 -3.50 -16.24 -17.84
CA ASN A 186 -2.39 -17.09 -17.46
C ASN A 186 -2.61 -18.58 -17.80
N LYS A 187 -3.83 -18.98 -18.17
CA LYS A 187 -4.14 -20.34 -18.65
C LYS A 187 -4.26 -20.44 -20.16
N PHE A 188 -4.11 -19.34 -20.89
CA PHE A 188 -4.19 -19.35 -22.34
C PHE A 188 -2.92 -19.96 -22.94
N GLU A 189 -3.11 -20.87 -23.88
CA GLU A 189 -2.04 -21.41 -24.71
C GLU A 189 -2.56 -21.68 -26.12
N ASP A 190 -1.70 -21.45 -27.11
CA ASP A 190 -1.97 -21.80 -28.51
C ASP A 190 -0.91 -22.76 -29.10
N GLY A 191 0.11 -23.09 -28.30
CA GLY A 191 1.21 -23.98 -28.68
C GLY A 191 2.17 -23.40 -29.72
N VAL A 192 2.03 -22.11 -30.06
CA VAL A 192 2.84 -21.43 -31.10
C VAL A 192 3.46 -20.14 -30.58
N ARG A 193 2.64 -19.25 -30.01
CA ARG A 193 3.03 -17.91 -29.52
C ARG A 193 2.72 -17.71 -28.04
N ALA A 194 1.85 -18.55 -27.46
CA ALA A 194 1.48 -18.50 -26.06
C ALA A 194 1.54 -19.90 -25.42
N TRP A 195 2.17 -19.99 -24.25
CA TRP A 195 2.22 -21.18 -23.39
C TRP A 195 1.49 -20.90 -22.08
N ALA A 196 0.91 -21.94 -21.47
CA ALA A 196 0.27 -21.82 -20.16
C ALA A 196 1.29 -21.31 -19.12
N GLY A 197 0.91 -20.33 -18.31
CA GLY A 197 1.77 -19.65 -17.35
C GLY A 197 2.58 -18.48 -17.90
N GLN A 198 2.53 -18.20 -19.21
CA GLN A 198 3.32 -17.11 -19.82
C GLN A 198 2.67 -15.73 -19.68
N GLY A 199 1.33 -15.68 -19.60
CA GLY A 199 0.60 -14.41 -19.70
C GLY A 199 0.84 -13.72 -21.05
N CYS A 200 0.58 -12.41 -21.07
CA CYS A 200 0.91 -11.56 -22.22
C CYS A 200 2.27 -10.92 -21.98
N GLN A 201 3.11 -10.89 -23.01
CA GLN A 201 4.49 -10.43 -22.91
C GLN A 201 4.85 -9.58 -24.13
N VAL A 202 5.67 -8.55 -23.91
CA VAL A 202 6.30 -7.75 -24.95
C VAL A 202 7.82 -7.79 -24.84
N GLU A 203 8.51 -7.22 -25.83
CA GLU A 203 9.93 -6.90 -25.79
C GLU A 203 10.17 -5.41 -26.08
N GLU A 204 10.88 -4.72 -25.19
CA GLU A 204 11.28 -3.32 -25.38
C GLU A 204 12.54 -3.22 -26.26
N VAL A 205 12.39 -3.51 -27.54
CA VAL A 205 13.51 -3.53 -28.52
C VAL A 205 14.07 -2.14 -28.88
N ASN A 206 13.30 -1.08 -28.62
CA ASN A 206 13.68 0.31 -28.89
C ASN A 206 13.56 1.13 -27.61
N ASP A 207 14.58 1.95 -27.32
CA ASP A 207 14.59 2.91 -26.20
C ASP A 207 14.31 2.32 -24.79
N GLY A 208 14.51 1.01 -24.62
CA GLY A 208 14.41 0.32 -23.33
C GLY A 208 15.55 0.65 -22.37
N ILE A 209 15.42 0.21 -21.12
CA ILE A 209 16.38 0.45 -20.02
C ILE A 209 17.12 -0.81 -19.55
N TRP A 210 16.95 -1.92 -20.27
CA TRP A 210 17.51 -3.23 -19.93
C TRP A 210 19.03 -3.17 -19.71
N ALA A 211 19.49 -3.63 -18.53
CA ALA A 211 20.89 -3.64 -18.11
C ALA A 211 21.63 -2.29 -18.28
N SER A 212 20.91 -1.17 -18.22
CA SER A 212 21.48 0.18 -18.29
C SER A 212 22.32 0.52 -17.06
N GLU A 213 23.63 0.74 -17.26
CA GLU A 213 24.55 1.25 -16.22
C GLU A 213 24.22 2.69 -15.78
N HIS A 214 23.38 3.39 -16.54
CA HIS A 214 22.92 4.75 -16.23
C HIS A 214 21.49 4.76 -15.64
N GLY A 215 20.86 3.60 -15.49
CA GLY A 215 19.48 3.47 -15.05
C GLY A 215 18.47 3.93 -16.10
N GLY A 216 17.34 4.45 -15.64
CA GLY A 216 16.19 4.78 -16.45
C GLY A 216 14.99 5.19 -15.61
N ILE A 217 13.86 5.46 -16.25
CA ILE A 217 12.60 5.83 -15.59
C ILE A 217 11.52 4.90 -16.12
N GLN A 218 10.74 4.31 -15.22
CA GLN A 218 9.50 3.63 -15.57
C GLN A 218 8.32 4.29 -14.86
N ALA A 219 7.20 4.38 -15.55
CA ALA A 219 5.94 4.84 -14.98
C ALA A 219 4.81 3.86 -15.28
N LEU A 220 4.17 3.35 -14.22
CA LEU A 220 2.96 2.53 -14.30
C LEU A 220 1.76 3.44 -14.04
N GLU A 221 1.00 3.74 -15.08
CA GLU A 221 -0.27 4.45 -15.01
C GLU A 221 -1.40 3.40 -14.98
N TRP A 222 -2.17 3.38 -13.89
CA TRP A 222 -3.33 2.51 -13.76
C TRP A 222 -4.58 3.33 -13.45
N THR A 223 -5.50 3.35 -14.41
CA THR A 223 -6.82 3.98 -14.33
C THR A 223 -7.92 2.93 -14.49
N LYS A 224 -9.18 3.34 -14.31
CA LYS A 224 -10.34 2.48 -14.63
C LYS A 224 -10.37 2.02 -16.10
N ASP A 225 -9.77 2.79 -17.00
CA ASP A 225 -9.88 2.60 -18.45
C ASP A 225 -8.68 1.88 -19.05
N ALA A 226 -7.50 1.98 -18.43
CA ALA A 226 -6.29 1.36 -18.94
C ALA A 226 -5.21 1.17 -17.86
N ILE A 227 -4.38 0.17 -18.08
CA ILE A 227 -3.04 0.04 -17.49
C ILE A 227 -2.03 0.34 -18.60
N LYS A 228 -1.11 1.25 -18.33
CA LYS A 228 -0.03 1.63 -19.24
C LYS A 228 1.31 1.62 -18.52
N LEU A 229 2.31 1.03 -19.16
CA LEU A 229 3.71 1.10 -18.73
C LEU A 229 4.45 2.01 -19.70
N TYR A 230 5.09 3.05 -19.17
CA TYR A 230 6.01 3.90 -19.91
C TYR A 230 7.44 3.61 -19.45
N THR A 231 8.38 3.60 -20.40
CA THR A 231 9.80 3.41 -20.13
C THR A 231 10.59 4.49 -20.85
N TRP A 232 11.53 5.13 -20.15
CA TRP A 232 12.43 6.12 -20.73
C TRP A 232 13.86 5.93 -20.25
N GLN A 233 14.80 6.01 -21.19
CA GLN A 233 16.20 6.25 -20.87
C GLN A 233 16.37 7.62 -20.20
N ILE A 234 17.44 7.76 -19.40
CA ILE A 234 17.76 9.04 -18.75
C ILE A 234 17.87 10.16 -19.81
N GLY A 235 17.19 11.27 -19.55
CA GLY A 235 17.13 12.43 -20.46
C GLY A 235 16.11 12.33 -21.60
N LYS A 236 15.34 11.23 -21.70
CA LYS A 236 14.28 11.05 -22.71
C LYS A 236 12.86 11.22 -22.15
N ALA A 237 12.71 11.23 -20.83
CA ALA A 237 11.40 11.40 -20.21
C ALA A 237 10.80 12.80 -20.49
N PRO A 238 9.46 12.94 -20.46
CA PRO A 238 8.76 14.20 -20.61
C PRO A 238 9.18 15.24 -19.55
N LYS A 239 9.13 16.53 -19.91
CA LYS A 239 9.61 17.63 -19.03
C LYS A 239 8.90 17.72 -17.68
N ASN A 240 7.67 17.22 -17.59
CA ASN A 240 6.86 17.24 -16.37
C ASN A 240 7.01 15.98 -15.51
N ILE A 241 7.93 15.06 -15.84
CA ILE A 241 8.12 13.80 -15.08
C ILE A 241 8.52 14.04 -13.62
N ASP A 242 9.21 15.15 -13.33
CA ASP A 242 9.63 15.51 -11.97
C ASP A 242 8.57 16.31 -11.19
N SER A 243 7.45 16.67 -11.83
CA SER A 243 6.37 17.45 -11.21
C SER A 243 5.69 16.68 -10.08
N ASP A 244 5.23 17.39 -9.05
CA ASP A 244 4.32 16.84 -8.03
C ASP A 244 2.89 16.68 -8.54
N ALA A 245 2.61 17.25 -9.72
CA ALA A 245 1.37 17.05 -10.47
C ALA A 245 1.68 16.76 -11.95
N PRO A 246 2.07 15.52 -12.30
CA PRO A 246 2.37 15.17 -13.68
C PRO A 246 1.09 15.09 -14.53
N ASP A 247 1.23 15.43 -15.81
CA ASP A 247 0.20 15.32 -16.85
C ASP A 247 0.66 14.30 -17.89
N THR A 248 0.02 13.14 -17.86
CA THR A 248 0.39 11.98 -18.68
C THR A 248 -0.07 12.11 -20.13
N SER A 249 -0.96 13.06 -20.47
CA SER A 249 -1.43 13.27 -21.85
C SER A 249 -0.32 13.71 -22.80
N SER A 250 0.75 14.28 -22.25
CA SER A 250 1.93 14.74 -22.99
C SER A 250 3.03 13.69 -23.12
N TRP A 251 2.86 12.50 -22.53
CA TRP A 251 3.92 11.49 -22.40
C TRP A 251 4.14 10.64 -23.65
N GLY A 252 3.22 10.72 -24.62
CA GLY A 252 3.30 9.99 -25.88
C GLY A 252 2.81 8.54 -25.74
N LYS A 253 3.40 7.64 -26.51
CA LYS A 253 3.00 6.23 -26.52
C LYS A 253 3.63 5.48 -25.35
N PRO A 254 2.86 4.65 -24.63
CA PRO A 254 3.44 3.75 -23.64
C PRO A 254 4.18 2.57 -24.31
N SER A 255 5.10 1.96 -23.57
CA SER A 255 5.72 0.67 -23.93
C SER A 255 4.67 -0.44 -23.99
N VAL A 256 3.80 -0.51 -22.98
CA VAL A 256 2.75 -1.52 -22.84
C VAL A 256 1.42 -0.84 -22.56
N GLN A 257 0.34 -1.36 -23.12
CA GLN A 257 -1.01 -0.90 -22.79
C GLN A 257 -1.99 -2.07 -22.82
N VAL A 258 -2.85 -2.14 -21.79
CA VAL A 258 -4.06 -2.97 -21.75
C VAL A 258 -5.22 -2.06 -21.42
N SER A 259 -6.26 -2.06 -22.27
CA SER A 259 -7.47 -1.25 -22.07
C SER A 259 -8.57 -2.05 -21.39
N SER A 260 -9.52 -1.35 -20.76
CA SER A 260 -10.74 -1.94 -20.20
C SER A 260 -11.70 -2.50 -21.26
N SER A 261 -11.47 -2.18 -22.54
CA SER A 261 -12.24 -2.73 -23.65
C SER A 261 -12.01 -4.23 -23.77
N GLY A 262 -13.01 -5.02 -23.36
CA GLY A 262 -12.95 -6.48 -23.33
C GLY A 262 -12.30 -7.05 -22.06
N CYS A 263 -11.66 -6.23 -21.22
CA CYS A 263 -10.98 -6.64 -20.00
C CYS A 263 -11.54 -5.90 -18.78
N ASP A 264 -12.12 -6.63 -17.83
CA ASP A 264 -12.52 -6.06 -16.55
C ASP A 264 -11.28 -5.88 -15.66
N LEU A 265 -10.59 -4.75 -15.84
CA LEU A 265 -9.36 -4.41 -15.10
C LEU A 265 -9.58 -4.44 -13.59
N SER A 266 -10.78 -4.07 -13.12
CA SER A 266 -11.11 -4.05 -11.70
C SER A 266 -11.15 -5.46 -11.09
N ARG A 267 -11.53 -6.47 -11.88
CA ARG A 267 -11.52 -7.89 -11.47
C ARG A 267 -10.22 -8.60 -11.81
N ALA A 268 -9.49 -8.10 -12.81
CA ALA A 268 -8.20 -8.62 -13.22
C ALA A 268 -7.11 -8.32 -12.19
N PHE A 269 -7.10 -7.11 -11.62
CA PHE A 269 -6.06 -6.66 -10.71
C PHE A 269 -6.66 -6.22 -9.36
N GLY A 270 -6.18 -6.86 -8.27
CA GLY A 270 -6.48 -6.46 -6.88
C GLY A 270 -5.50 -5.40 -6.38
N ASN A 271 -5.48 -5.14 -5.07
CA ASN A 271 -4.42 -4.30 -4.48
C ASN A 271 -3.05 -4.91 -4.79
N GLN A 272 -2.18 -4.14 -5.43
CA GLN A 272 -0.85 -4.54 -5.84
C GLN A 272 0.20 -4.01 -4.87
N THR A 273 1.19 -4.84 -4.54
CA THR A 273 2.43 -4.40 -3.90
C THR A 273 3.55 -4.37 -4.92
N ILE A 274 4.52 -3.46 -4.74
CA ILE A 274 5.72 -3.39 -5.58
C ILE A 274 6.76 -4.38 -5.06
N LEU A 275 7.44 -5.08 -5.96
CA LEU A 275 8.54 -5.98 -5.65
C LEU A 275 9.80 -5.68 -6.46
N PHE A 276 10.95 -5.81 -5.80
CA PHE A 276 12.27 -5.92 -6.40
C PHE A 276 12.88 -7.26 -6.00
N THR A 277 13.20 -8.10 -6.98
CA THR A 277 13.74 -9.45 -6.77
C THR A 277 14.97 -9.69 -7.64
N LEU A 278 15.97 -10.35 -7.07
CA LEU A 278 17.21 -10.72 -7.76
C LEU A 278 17.50 -12.23 -7.65
N PRO A 279 16.58 -13.12 -8.10
CA PRO A 279 16.78 -14.56 -8.02
C PRO A 279 17.83 -15.11 -8.98
N PHE A 280 18.23 -16.35 -8.70
CA PHE A 280 19.12 -17.14 -9.52
C PHE A 280 18.52 -18.50 -9.85
N CYS A 281 18.76 -18.98 -11.07
CA CYS A 281 18.31 -20.30 -11.53
C CYS A 281 16.79 -20.48 -11.36
N GLY A 282 16.34 -21.66 -10.94
CA GLY A 282 14.92 -21.97 -10.85
C GLY A 282 14.26 -22.22 -12.20
N ASP A 283 12.95 -22.05 -12.25
CA ASP A 283 12.10 -22.25 -13.42
C ASP A 283 11.62 -20.89 -13.95
N PRO A 284 12.04 -20.46 -15.16
CA PRO A 284 12.66 -21.25 -16.23
C PRO A 284 14.20 -21.28 -16.24
N VAL A 285 14.86 -20.30 -15.64
CA VAL A 285 16.27 -19.93 -15.88
C VAL A 285 17.27 -21.08 -15.79
N GLY A 286 17.11 -21.92 -14.77
CA GLY A 286 18.00 -23.04 -14.46
C GLY A 286 17.63 -24.35 -15.14
N LYS A 287 16.51 -24.42 -15.87
CA LYS A 287 16.12 -25.63 -16.60
C LYS A 287 17.11 -25.89 -17.73
N LYS A 288 17.29 -27.17 -18.04
CA LYS A 288 18.14 -27.64 -19.15
C LYS A 288 17.84 -26.90 -20.46
N GLN A 289 16.55 -26.66 -20.74
CA GLN A 289 16.11 -25.92 -21.92
C GLN A 289 16.79 -24.54 -22.03
N PHE A 290 16.79 -23.76 -20.95
CA PHE A 290 17.32 -22.39 -20.96
C PHE A 290 18.82 -22.30 -20.63
N TRP A 291 19.37 -23.32 -19.96
CA TRP A 291 20.79 -23.35 -19.60
C TRP A 291 21.67 -23.88 -20.74
N SER A 292 21.27 -24.97 -21.40
CA SER A 292 22.14 -25.73 -22.31
C SER A 292 21.55 -26.07 -23.67
N GLU A 293 20.25 -25.86 -23.90
CA GLU A 293 19.61 -26.19 -25.18
C GLU A 293 19.20 -24.95 -25.99
N LEU A 294 18.92 -23.81 -25.37
CA LEU A 294 18.64 -22.54 -26.05
C LEU A 294 19.83 -21.59 -25.94
N ARG A 295 19.94 -20.66 -26.90
CA ARG A 295 20.90 -19.55 -26.82
C ARG A 295 20.67 -18.76 -25.54
N ALA A 296 21.75 -18.26 -24.93
CA ALA A 296 21.68 -17.55 -23.65
C ALA A 296 20.82 -16.26 -23.71
N ASP A 297 20.65 -15.68 -24.90
CA ASP A 297 19.78 -14.51 -25.15
C ASP A 297 18.30 -14.86 -25.42
N SER A 298 17.97 -16.15 -25.51
CA SER A 298 16.64 -16.69 -25.86
C SER A 298 16.11 -16.29 -27.25
N LYS A 299 16.96 -15.83 -28.20
CA LYS A 299 16.53 -15.37 -29.54
C LYS A 299 16.51 -16.48 -30.62
N GLY A 300 16.24 -17.73 -30.26
CA GLY A 300 16.13 -18.85 -31.21
C GLY A 300 17.49 -19.36 -31.71
N GLN A 301 17.59 -19.96 -32.91
CA GLN A 301 18.85 -20.46 -33.48
C GLN A 301 19.46 -19.46 -34.47
N VAL A 302 20.80 -19.38 -34.56
CA VAL A 302 21.49 -18.63 -35.62
C VAL A 302 22.02 -19.63 -36.65
N ASN A 303 21.59 -19.51 -37.91
CA ASN A 303 21.98 -20.42 -39.00
C ASN A 303 21.75 -21.92 -38.69
N GLY A 304 20.71 -22.24 -37.91
CA GLY A 304 20.39 -23.61 -37.51
C GLY A 304 21.32 -24.22 -36.45
N LYS A 305 22.19 -23.41 -35.84
CA LYS A 305 23.10 -23.83 -34.76
C LYS A 305 22.86 -23.04 -33.48
N ILE A 306 23.24 -23.66 -32.38
CA ILE A 306 23.20 -23.10 -31.03
C ILE A 306 24.65 -23.09 -30.55
N GLU A 307 25.30 -21.93 -30.61
CA GLU A 307 26.75 -21.82 -30.39
C GLU A 307 27.10 -21.08 -29.09
N ASP A 308 26.10 -20.53 -28.39
CA ASP A 308 26.25 -19.59 -27.28
C ASP A 308 25.19 -19.82 -26.17
N THR A 309 25.03 -21.06 -25.72
CA THR A 309 24.25 -21.37 -24.51
C THR A 309 24.99 -20.94 -23.24
N CYS A 310 24.29 -20.79 -22.12
CA CYS A 310 24.95 -20.49 -20.86
C CYS A 310 25.94 -21.59 -20.45
N GLU A 311 25.66 -22.86 -20.70
CA GLU A 311 26.63 -23.95 -20.49
C GLU A 311 27.91 -23.74 -21.33
N ILE A 312 27.79 -23.35 -22.60
CA ILE A 312 28.95 -23.13 -23.48
C ILE A 312 29.73 -21.88 -23.03
N ILE A 313 29.04 -20.78 -22.77
CA ILE A 313 29.66 -19.49 -22.41
C ILE A 313 30.39 -19.59 -21.08
N THR A 314 29.79 -20.25 -20.09
CA THR A 314 30.33 -20.32 -18.73
C THR A 314 31.21 -21.54 -18.49
N GLY A 315 31.06 -22.60 -19.30
CA GLY A 315 31.68 -23.91 -19.07
C GLY A 315 31.04 -24.73 -17.95
N ALA A 316 30.05 -24.20 -17.23
CA ALA A 316 29.42 -24.88 -16.11
C ALA A 316 28.23 -25.76 -16.57
N LYS A 317 28.17 -26.99 -16.03
CA LYS A 317 27.15 -27.98 -16.44
C LYS A 317 25.74 -27.63 -16.00
N THR A 318 25.61 -26.88 -14.93
CA THR A 318 24.31 -26.44 -14.41
C THR A 318 24.35 -24.97 -14.02
N CYS A 319 23.19 -24.33 -14.00
CA CYS A 319 23.04 -22.96 -13.51
C CYS A 319 23.56 -22.82 -12.07
N VAL A 320 23.17 -23.74 -11.18
CA VAL A 320 23.58 -23.74 -9.78
C VAL A 320 25.10 -23.80 -9.66
N GLN A 321 25.76 -24.63 -10.47
CA GLN A 321 27.22 -24.70 -10.47
C GLN A 321 27.86 -23.34 -10.80
N TYR A 322 27.40 -22.69 -11.87
CA TYR A 322 27.94 -21.39 -12.24
C TYR A 322 27.71 -20.35 -11.14
N VAL A 323 26.48 -20.25 -10.63
CA VAL A 323 26.09 -19.29 -9.60
C VAL A 323 26.86 -19.53 -8.31
N ALA A 324 27.08 -20.78 -7.90
CA ALA A 324 27.84 -21.10 -6.70
C ALA A 324 29.33 -20.74 -6.83
N GLU A 325 29.96 -21.12 -7.95
CA GLU A 325 31.42 -21.06 -8.11
C GLU A 325 31.96 -19.70 -8.59
N ASN A 326 31.11 -18.81 -9.13
CA ASN A 326 31.52 -17.58 -9.83
C ASN A 326 30.88 -16.30 -9.24
N PRO A 327 31.05 -16.00 -7.94
CA PRO A 327 30.40 -14.87 -7.29
C PRO A 327 30.68 -13.51 -7.95
N ALA A 328 31.92 -13.28 -8.39
CA ALA A 328 32.33 -12.01 -8.98
C ALA A 328 31.59 -11.65 -10.29
N ALA A 329 30.96 -12.62 -10.96
CA ALA A 329 30.15 -12.38 -12.15
C ALA A 329 28.88 -11.54 -11.85
N PHE A 330 28.43 -11.54 -10.59
CA PHE A 330 27.20 -10.89 -10.15
C PHE A 330 27.43 -9.51 -9.51
N LYS A 331 28.65 -8.96 -9.59
CA LYS A 331 29.00 -7.66 -8.97
C LYS A 331 28.11 -6.51 -9.45
N ASP A 332 27.77 -6.49 -10.74
CA ASP A 332 26.92 -5.45 -11.34
C ASP A 332 25.45 -5.92 -11.45
N PHE A 333 25.07 -7.00 -10.75
CA PHE A 333 23.70 -7.52 -10.71
C PHE A 333 22.92 -6.88 -9.55
N TYR A 334 22.56 -5.61 -9.70
CA TYR A 334 21.85 -4.84 -8.66
C TYR A 334 20.91 -3.79 -9.24
N PHE A 335 19.85 -3.48 -8.49
CA PHE A 335 19.01 -2.31 -8.72
C PHE A 335 19.59 -1.10 -7.99
N GLY A 336 19.80 -0.02 -8.73
CA GLY A 336 20.11 1.29 -8.17
C GLY A 336 18.91 2.20 -8.29
N ILE A 337 18.26 2.53 -7.17
CA ILE A 337 17.01 3.31 -7.12
C ILE A 337 17.31 4.71 -6.56
N ASN A 338 16.84 5.74 -7.26
CA ASN A 338 16.79 7.11 -6.71
C ASN A 338 15.55 7.27 -5.83
N ASP A 339 14.38 6.92 -6.37
CA ASP A 339 13.09 6.98 -5.67
C ASP A 339 11.98 6.21 -6.39
N VAL A 340 10.93 5.90 -5.63
CA VAL A 340 9.60 5.47 -6.11
C VAL A 340 8.60 6.53 -5.67
N ARG A 341 7.84 7.09 -6.59
CA ARG A 341 6.81 8.09 -6.30
C ARG A 341 5.44 7.55 -6.65
N TYR A 342 4.51 7.63 -5.71
CA TYR A 342 3.12 7.25 -5.91
C TYR A 342 2.23 8.49 -5.94
N PHE A 343 1.37 8.56 -6.94
CA PHE A 343 0.43 9.64 -7.17
C PHE A 343 -0.98 9.09 -7.25
N VAL A 344 -1.92 9.84 -6.69
CA VAL A 344 -3.36 9.55 -6.80
C VAL A 344 -3.94 10.36 -7.94
N GLN A 345 -4.90 9.78 -8.67
CA GLN A 345 -5.63 10.51 -9.69
C GLN A 345 -6.54 11.54 -9.02
N ASP A 346 -6.45 12.80 -9.44
CA ASP A 346 -7.36 13.84 -9.02
C ASP A 346 -8.78 13.45 -9.44
N ALA A 347 -9.77 13.67 -8.57
CA ALA A 347 -11.16 13.46 -8.95
C ALA A 347 -11.48 14.28 -10.20
N GLU A 348 -12.01 13.64 -11.25
CA GLU A 348 -12.63 14.37 -12.33
C GLU A 348 -13.78 15.18 -11.72
N ASP A 349 -13.79 16.50 -11.92
CA ASP A 349 -14.98 17.32 -11.69
C ASP A 349 -16.06 16.86 -12.69
N SER A 350 -16.69 15.72 -12.41
CA SER A 350 -17.83 15.23 -13.16
C SER A 350 -19.09 15.88 -12.59
N ASP A 351 -19.65 16.77 -13.40
CA ASP A 351 -20.95 17.44 -13.17
C ASP A 351 -22.14 16.47 -13.34
N ASP A 352 -21.92 15.17 -13.17
CA ASP A 352 -22.91 14.12 -13.36
C ASP A 352 -22.92 13.22 -12.11
N GLY A 353 -24.07 13.18 -11.43
CA GLY A 353 -24.27 12.70 -10.05
C GLY A 353 -24.05 11.21 -9.77
N ASN A 354 -23.11 10.56 -10.45
CA ASN A 354 -22.66 9.21 -10.16
C ASN A 354 -21.16 9.22 -9.77
N LYS A 355 -20.90 9.50 -8.49
CA LYS A 355 -19.54 9.57 -7.95
C LYS A 355 -18.94 8.16 -7.85
N ASP A 356 -17.96 7.84 -8.70
CA ASP A 356 -17.09 6.67 -8.54
C ASP A 356 -16.05 6.97 -7.44
N THR A 357 -16.41 6.70 -6.19
CA THR A 357 -15.62 7.05 -5.01
C THR A 357 -14.71 5.89 -4.60
N LYS A 358 -13.58 5.66 -5.25
CA LYS A 358 -12.55 4.76 -4.69
C LYS A 358 -11.86 5.47 -3.51
N GLY A 359 -11.44 4.69 -2.51
CA GLY A 359 -10.82 5.16 -1.26
C GLY A 359 -9.82 6.30 -1.45
N GLN A 360 -10.20 7.53 -1.12
CA GLN A 360 -9.35 8.72 -1.14
C GLN A 360 -9.42 9.42 0.21
N LEU A 361 -8.29 9.90 0.68
CA LEU A 361 -8.18 10.81 1.82
C LEU A 361 -7.08 11.82 1.52
N SER A 362 -7.46 13.10 1.46
CA SER A 362 -6.52 14.20 1.25
C SER A 362 -6.82 15.33 2.23
N LEU A 363 -5.77 16.05 2.63
CA LEU A 363 -5.92 17.25 3.43
C LEU A 363 -6.25 18.43 2.52
N ASP A 364 -7.40 19.06 2.75
CA ASP A 364 -7.85 20.23 2.00
C ASP A 364 -7.30 21.53 2.62
N SER A 365 -7.33 21.61 3.95
CA SER A 365 -6.71 22.70 4.70
C SER A 365 -6.35 22.29 6.12
N SER A 366 -5.28 22.86 6.66
CA SER A 366 -4.90 22.72 8.08
C SER A 366 -4.75 24.10 8.74
N SER A 367 -5.33 24.23 9.93
CA SER A 367 -5.26 25.41 10.81
C SER A 367 -5.24 24.98 12.27
N SER A 368 -4.89 25.88 13.19
CA SER A 368 -4.88 25.61 14.64
C SER A 368 -6.23 25.15 15.20
N SER A 369 -7.33 25.52 14.56
CA SER A 369 -8.69 25.21 15.00
C SER A 369 -9.39 24.11 14.22
N ALA A 370 -8.87 23.73 13.05
CA ALA A 370 -9.53 22.79 12.15
C ALA A 370 -8.55 22.12 11.17
N LEU A 371 -8.70 20.81 11.02
CA LEU A 371 -8.09 19.98 9.98
C LEU A 371 -9.20 19.48 9.05
N THR A 372 -9.21 19.97 7.82
CA THR A 372 -10.27 19.68 6.85
C THR A 372 -9.78 18.64 5.87
N PHE A 373 -10.46 17.50 5.80
CA PHE A 373 -10.13 16.39 4.91
C PHE A 373 -11.22 16.20 3.86
N LYS A 374 -10.79 16.04 2.61
CA LYS A 374 -11.62 15.50 1.54
C LYS A 374 -11.47 13.99 1.53
N TYR A 375 -12.59 13.29 1.58
CA TYR A 375 -12.59 11.84 1.58
C TYR A 375 -13.58 11.27 0.57
N ALA A 376 -13.27 10.08 0.09
CA ALA A 376 -14.13 9.27 -0.77
C ALA A 376 -13.90 7.80 -0.44
N THR A 377 -14.93 6.96 -0.48
CA THR A 377 -14.82 5.52 -0.28
C THR A 377 -15.95 4.78 -0.99
N SER A 378 -15.63 3.58 -1.50
CA SER A 378 -16.59 2.70 -2.16
C SER A 378 -17.31 1.81 -1.15
N GLN A 379 -16.85 1.84 0.10
CA GLN A 379 -17.40 1.11 1.25
C GLN A 379 -18.03 2.11 2.22
N SER A 380 -19.03 2.88 1.77
CA SER A 380 -19.69 3.87 2.61
C SER A 380 -20.45 3.20 3.76
N SER A 381 -20.21 3.67 4.98
CA SER A 381 -20.93 3.25 6.17
C SER A 381 -21.07 4.45 7.10
N SER A 382 -22.18 4.52 7.84
CA SER A 382 -22.38 5.52 8.90
C SER A 382 -21.34 5.46 10.01
N ASP A 383 -20.60 4.35 10.06
CA ASP A 383 -19.63 4.03 11.10
C ASP A 383 -18.18 4.20 10.61
N ASN A 384 -17.98 4.64 9.36
CA ASN A 384 -16.67 5.04 8.87
C ASN A 384 -16.20 6.31 9.58
N TRP A 385 -14.90 6.44 9.77
CA TRP A 385 -14.33 7.56 10.51
C TRP A 385 -12.93 7.89 10.01
N ILE A 386 -12.54 9.16 10.17
CA ILE A 386 -11.18 9.63 9.90
C ILE A 386 -10.48 9.81 11.23
N GLY A 387 -9.30 9.22 11.38
CA GLY A 387 -8.44 9.40 12.55
C GLY A 387 -7.08 9.98 12.17
N ILE A 388 -6.46 10.71 13.10
CA ILE A 388 -5.14 11.35 12.93
C ILE A 388 -4.16 10.80 13.98
N TRP A 389 -2.92 10.51 13.57
CA TRP A 389 -1.84 10.06 14.44
C TRP A 389 -0.56 10.83 14.16
N PRO A 390 0.36 10.95 15.13
CA PRO A 390 1.73 11.39 14.84
C PRO A 390 2.34 10.51 13.73
N GLU A 391 3.12 11.12 12.85
CA GLU A 391 3.69 10.38 11.71
C GLU A 391 4.59 9.21 12.19
N ASP A 392 5.34 9.43 13.27
CA ASP A 392 6.23 8.48 13.93
C ASP A 392 5.51 7.42 14.78
N ASP A 393 4.18 7.48 14.91
CA ASP A 393 3.41 6.48 15.66
C ASP A 393 3.39 5.15 14.89
N THR A 394 4.25 4.20 15.30
CA THR A 394 4.38 2.87 14.69
C THR A 394 3.17 1.96 14.96
N GLN A 395 2.26 2.36 15.85
CA GLN A 395 1.07 1.59 16.18
C GLN A 395 -0.17 2.08 15.42
N ALA A 396 -0.14 3.23 14.75
CA ALA A 396 -1.28 3.67 13.92
C ALA A 396 -1.62 2.67 12.79
N PRO A 397 -2.90 2.47 12.39
CA PRO A 397 -4.12 3.04 12.97
C PRO A 397 -4.78 2.13 14.03
N THR A 398 -4.02 1.51 14.93
CA THR A 398 -4.56 0.52 15.89
C THR A 398 -5.32 1.13 17.06
N TRP A 399 -4.71 1.99 17.90
CA TRP A 399 -5.36 2.62 19.06
C TRP A 399 -5.00 4.11 19.19
N GLY A 400 -5.88 4.91 19.81
CA GLY A 400 -5.55 6.25 20.31
C GLY A 400 -5.20 7.31 19.26
N SER A 401 -6.08 7.56 18.27
CA SER A 401 -5.92 8.72 17.38
C SER A 401 -5.85 10.03 18.18
N THR A 402 -4.95 10.93 17.80
CA THR A 402 -4.82 12.29 18.35
C THR A 402 -6.14 13.06 18.24
N THR A 403 -6.82 12.93 17.10
CA THR A 403 -8.20 13.42 16.90
C THR A 403 -8.89 12.59 15.82
N TRP A 404 -10.22 12.55 15.85
CA TRP A 404 -11.01 11.80 14.89
C TRP A 404 -12.42 12.37 14.76
N ASP A 405 -13.08 12.11 13.62
CA ASP A 405 -14.51 12.35 13.43
C ASP A 405 -15.10 11.36 12.40
N TYR A 406 -16.42 11.20 12.38
CA TYR A 406 -17.10 10.31 11.46
C TYR A 406 -17.05 10.82 10.01
N ALA A 407 -16.97 9.88 9.08
CA ALA A 407 -16.92 10.08 7.62
C ALA A 407 -18.01 9.22 6.98
N LYS A 408 -19.27 9.57 7.27
CA LYS A 408 -20.45 8.71 7.11
C LYS A 408 -20.86 8.45 5.67
N GLU A 409 -20.48 9.36 4.77
CA GLU A 409 -20.93 9.35 3.38
C GLU A 409 -19.94 8.61 2.47
N SER A 410 -20.35 8.30 1.25
CA SER A 410 -19.43 7.74 0.23
C SER A 410 -18.37 8.73 -0.22
N SER A 411 -18.60 10.03 -0.04
CA SER A 411 -17.59 11.08 -0.19
C SER A 411 -18.04 12.35 0.51
N GLY A 412 -17.09 13.18 0.92
CA GLY A 412 -17.41 14.47 1.52
C GLY A 412 -16.20 15.19 2.07
N ILE A 413 -16.50 16.23 2.84
CA ILE A 413 -15.53 16.99 3.61
C ILE A 413 -15.78 16.68 5.08
N SER A 414 -14.73 16.28 5.80
CA SER A 414 -14.76 16.10 7.26
C SER A 414 -13.83 17.12 7.91
N THR A 415 -14.29 17.75 8.99
CA THR A 415 -13.52 18.77 9.70
C THR A 415 -13.26 18.30 11.12
N LEU A 416 -12.00 17.96 11.40
CA LEU A 416 -11.57 17.48 12.71
C LEU A 416 -11.00 18.65 13.50
N ALA A 417 -11.40 18.79 14.77
CA ALA A 417 -10.81 19.79 15.66
C ALA A 417 -9.51 19.23 16.28
N PRO A 418 -8.35 19.88 16.08
CA PRO A 418 -7.13 19.54 16.79
C PRO A 418 -7.31 19.77 18.31
N PRO A 419 -6.92 18.83 19.18
CA PRO A 419 -6.88 19.10 20.61
C PRO A 419 -5.77 20.10 20.92
N SER A 420 -5.89 20.81 22.03
CA SER A 420 -4.86 21.74 22.53
C SER A 420 -3.49 21.07 22.79
N SER A 421 -3.47 19.74 22.96
CA SER A 421 -2.27 18.92 23.13
C SER A 421 -1.55 18.57 21.82
N MET A 422 -2.20 18.76 20.66
CA MET A 422 -1.60 18.50 19.36
C MET A 422 -0.52 19.57 19.07
N LYS A 423 0.74 19.14 18.96
CA LYS A 423 1.90 20.03 18.77
C LYS A 423 2.17 20.25 17.29
N ALA A 424 2.91 21.32 16.98
CA ALA A 424 3.46 21.47 15.63
C ALA A 424 4.31 20.24 15.26
N GLY A 425 4.08 19.65 14.10
CA GLY A 425 4.75 18.41 13.70
C GLY A 425 4.12 17.73 12.50
N LYS A 426 4.69 16.59 12.11
CA LYS A 426 4.15 15.74 11.05
C LYS A 426 3.15 14.75 11.61
N TYR A 427 2.04 14.59 10.92
CA TYR A 427 0.94 13.70 11.26
C TYR A 427 0.52 12.89 10.05
N LYS A 428 -0.19 11.80 10.27
CA LYS A 428 -0.81 10.97 9.23
C LYS A 428 -2.28 10.76 9.57
N ALA A 429 -3.10 10.48 8.56
CA ALA A 429 -4.52 10.25 8.74
C ALA A 429 -5.00 8.99 8.02
N TYR A 430 -6.04 8.37 8.54
CA TYR A 430 -6.66 7.18 7.94
C TYR A 430 -8.17 7.35 7.92
N LEU A 431 -8.80 7.02 6.80
CA LEU A 431 -10.22 6.76 6.69
C LEU A 431 -10.41 5.26 6.94
N LEU A 432 -11.17 4.93 7.97
CA LEU A 432 -11.29 3.59 8.50
C LEU A 432 -12.75 3.15 8.49
N SER A 433 -12.98 1.86 8.28
CA SER A 433 -14.28 1.24 8.54
C SER A 433 -14.55 1.12 10.05
N SER A 434 -15.77 0.72 10.42
CA SER A 434 -16.13 0.40 11.82
C SER A 434 -15.17 -0.63 12.44
N ASP A 435 -14.74 -1.59 11.62
CA ASP A 435 -13.87 -2.71 12.02
C ASP A 435 -12.38 -2.36 11.86
N ARG A 436 -12.07 -1.07 11.61
CA ARG A 436 -10.73 -0.49 11.46
C ARG A 436 -9.96 -0.98 10.24
N GLU A 437 -10.66 -1.47 9.22
CA GLU A 437 -10.04 -1.68 7.91
C GLU A 437 -9.71 -0.32 7.28
N ILE A 438 -8.53 -0.23 6.67
CA ILE A 438 -8.08 1.00 6.00
C ILE A 438 -8.84 1.13 4.68
N LEU A 439 -9.74 2.11 4.62
CA LEU A 439 -10.51 2.46 3.43
C LEU A 439 -9.77 3.48 2.56
N ALA A 440 -9.03 4.40 3.18
CA ALA A 440 -8.09 5.32 2.54
C ALA A 440 -7.09 5.84 3.58
N PHE A 441 -5.96 6.41 3.17
CA PHE A 441 -5.01 7.01 4.10
C PHE A 441 -4.27 8.19 3.48
N LEU A 442 -3.87 9.11 4.35
CA LEU A 442 -2.95 10.21 4.07
C LEU A 442 -1.70 9.96 4.92
N SER A 443 -0.63 9.57 4.26
CA SER A 443 0.63 9.13 4.87
C SER A 443 1.34 10.18 5.71
N THR A 444 1.26 11.46 5.33
CA THR A 444 1.88 12.55 6.07
C THR A 444 1.24 13.90 5.72
N PHE A 445 1.19 14.81 6.69
CA PHE A 445 0.90 16.22 6.53
C PHE A 445 1.51 17.03 7.67
N ASP A 446 1.87 18.28 7.41
CA ASP A 446 2.38 19.20 8.43
C ASP A 446 1.22 19.88 9.17
N TYR A 447 1.26 19.81 10.50
CA TYR A 447 0.40 20.62 11.36
C TYR A 447 1.22 21.73 12.03
N LYS A 448 0.74 22.97 11.90
CA LYS A 448 1.36 24.17 12.50
C LYS A 448 0.27 24.99 13.21
N PRO A 449 0.12 24.88 14.54
CA PRO A 449 -0.77 25.75 15.27
C PRO A 449 -0.22 27.19 15.24
N GLU A 450 -1.04 28.16 14.86
CA GLU A 450 -0.69 29.58 14.97
C GLU A 450 -0.40 29.92 16.44
N SER A 451 0.70 30.62 16.70
CA SER A 451 1.09 31.02 18.05
C SER A 451 0.10 32.07 18.58
N SER A 452 -0.85 31.66 19.43
CA SER A 452 -1.67 32.61 20.18
C SER A 452 -0.99 32.94 21.50
N SER A 453 -0.55 34.19 21.59
CA SER A 453 -0.21 34.86 22.84
C SER A 453 -1.42 34.87 23.78
N SER A 454 -1.18 34.40 25.00
CA SER A 454 -2.03 34.46 26.19
C SER A 454 -2.77 35.80 26.38
N ASN A 455 -4.04 35.73 26.78
CA ASN A 455 -4.61 36.62 27.79
C ASN A 455 -5.88 36.01 28.42
N ASP A 456 -5.83 35.85 29.74
CA ASP A 456 -6.90 35.41 30.64
C ASP A 456 -7.96 36.49 30.89
N ASN A 457 -9.20 36.03 31.07
CA ASN A 457 -10.18 36.35 32.15
C ASN A 457 -11.62 36.53 31.64
N SER A 458 -12.53 35.65 32.08
CA SER A 458 -13.58 36.06 33.01
C SER A 458 -14.33 34.85 33.59
N ASP A 459 -14.49 34.92 34.90
CA ASP A 459 -15.17 34.03 35.84
C ASP A 459 -16.70 33.98 35.66
N SER A 460 -17.32 32.85 36.04
CA SER A 460 -18.75 32.73 36.38
C SER A 460 -19.04 31.31 36.92
N SER A 461 -19.02 31.20 38.25
CA SER A 461 -19.35 30.02 39.06
C SER A 461 -20.81 29.55 38.97
N SER A 462 -21.05 28.24 38.90
CA SER A 462 -22.19 27.58 39.59
C SER A 462 -21.89 26.10 39.85
N SER A 463 -22.12 25.67 41.09
CA SER A 463 -21.89 24.34 41.68
C SER A 463 -22.59 23.16 40.96
N SER A 464 -22.13 21.91 40.97
CA SER A 464 -20.80 21.28 41.01
C SER A 464 -21.05 19.77 40.84
N VAL A 465 -21.22 19.31 39.60
CA VAL A 465 -21.08 17.90 39.22
C VAL A 465 -19.93 17.87 38.21
N ALA A 466 -18.95 16.97 38.37
CA ALA A 466 -17.84 16.90 37.44
C ALA A 466 -18.33 16.52 36.04
N PHE A 467 -19.31 15.63 35.94
CA PHE A 467 -20.13 15.32 34.76
C PHE A 467 -21.18 14.25 35.17
N SER A 468 -22.29 14.15 34.43
CA SER A 468 -23.34 13.13 34.63
C SER A 468 -23.39 12.22 33.41
N VAL A 469 -23.25 10.90 33.55
CA VAL A 469 -23.25 9.97 32.40
C VAL A 469 -24.56 9.20 32.36
N LYS A 470 -25.21 9.18 31.20
CA LYS A 470 -26.34 8.29 30.93
C LYS A 470 -25.85 7.04 30.23
N ALA A 471 -25.98 5.91 30.91
CA ALA A 471 -25.78 4.60 30.32
C ALA A 471 -27.00 4.21 29.48
N ARG A 472 -26.77 3.77 28.24
CA ARG A 472 -27.80 3.49 27.24
C ARG A 472 -27.70 2.04 26.75
N TYR A 473 -28.85 1.42 26.48
CA TYR A 473 -28.91 0.02 26.06
C TYR A 473 -28.23 -0.23 24.71
N ASN A 474 -28.47 0.61 23.70
CA ASN A 474 -27.86 0.45 22.39
C ASN A 474 -26.44 1.03 22.36
N ILE A 475 -25.64 0.64 21.37
CA ILE A 475 -24.24 1.08 21.20
C ILE A 475 -24.10 2.52 20.66
N ASN A 476 -25.19 3.13 20.21
CA ASN A 476 -25.23 4.45 19.56
C ASN A 476 -25.99 5.51 20.40
N CYS A 477 -26.04 5.33 21.72
CA CYS A 477 -26.81 6.14 22.67
C CYS A 477 -28.32 6.23 22.38
N GLY A 478 -28.83 5.38 21.50
CA GLY A 478 -30.26 5.09 21.36
C GLY A 478 -30.76 4.13 22.45
N GLY A 479 -32.07 3.92 22.49
CA GLY A 479 -32.70 3.02 23.46
C GLY A 479 -32.87 3.61 24.86
N SER A 480 -33.35 2.78 25.79
CA SER A 480 -33.65 3.21 27.16
C SER A 480 -32.38 3.58 27.93
N VAL A 481 -32.51 4.58 28.81
CA VAL A 481 -31.49 4.89 29.81
C VAL A 481 -31.58 3.82 30.89
N THR A 482 -30.49 3.10 31.12
CA THR A 482 -30.43 1.99 32.08
C THR A 482 -29.82 2.40 33.41
N ASN A 483 -28.93 3.39 33.41
CA ASN A 483 -28.40 4.05 34.61
C ASN A 483 -28.08 5.53 34.32
N ASN A 484 -28.21 6.39 35.33
CA ASN A 484 -27.69 7.75 35.30
C ASN A 484 -26.72 7.91 36.48
N VAL A 485 -25.49 8.33 36.19
CA VAL A 485 -24.41 8.31 37.19
C VAL A 485 -23.76 9.68 37.25
N ASP A 486 -23.81 10.30 38.44
CA ASP A 486 -23.19 11.59 38.70
C ASP A 486 -21.80 11.39 39.30
N ILE A 487 -20.77 11.93 38.64
CA ILE A 487 -19.40 11.92 39.16
C ILE A 487 -19.17 13.25 39.88
N GLN A 488 -18.86 13.18 41.17
CA GLN A 488 -18.57 14.37 41.98
C GLN A 488 -17.15 14.90 41.69
N PRO A 489 -16.95 16.23 41.67
CA PRO A 489 -15.62 16.84 41.55
C PRO A 489 -14.67 16.36 42.65
N GLY A 490 -13.45 15.96 42.26
CA GLY A 490 -12.43 15.46 43.20
C GLY A 490 -12.60 14.01 43.64
N SER A 491 -13.55 13.25 43.06
CA SER A 491 -13.64 11.81 43.30
C SER A 491 -12.59 11.05 42.47
N ASN A 492 -12.08 9.92 42.98
CA ASN A 492 -11.17 9.02 42.25
C ASN A 492 -11.90 8.18 41.17
N GLY A 493 -13.19 8.47 40.96
CA GLY A 493 -14.10 7.76 40.08
C GLY A 493 -15.22 7.02 40.81
N VAL A 494 -16.10 6.40 40.03
CA VAL A 494 -17.27 5.68 40.50
C VAL A 494 -17.44 4.37 39.73
N CYS A 495 -17.79 3.30 40.44
CA CYS A 495 -18.14 2.04 39.81
C CYS A 495 -19.61 2.03 39.36
N VAL A 496 -19.86 1.55 38.15
CA VAL A 496 -21.17 1.45 37.52
C VAL A 496 -21.43 0.01 37.11
N ARG A 497 -22.43 -0.63 37.71
CA ARG A 497 -22.89 -1.94 37.26
C ARG A 497 -23.63 -1.79 35.93
N THR A 498 -23.26 -2.58 34.93
CA THR A 498 -23.93 -2.54 33.61
C THR A 498 -25.13 -3.48 33.54
N ASN A 499 -25.17 -4.50 34.41
CA ASN A 499 -26.16 -5.59 34.35
C ASN A 499 -26.30 -6.16 32.93
N CYS A 500 -25.24 -6.12 32.13
CA CYS A 500 -25.22 -6.57 30.73
C CYS A 500 -26.23 -5.87 29.81
N ASN A 501 -26.63 -4.64 30.15
CA ASN A 501 -27.66 -3.87 29.44
C ASN A 501 -27.17 -2.46 29.07
N VAL A 502 -25.86 -2.29 28.91
CA VAL A 502 -25.26 -0.99 28.55
C VAL A 502 -24.36 -1.17 27.35
N GLY A 503 -24.79 -0.69 26.19
CA GLY A 503 -24.01 -0.67 24.96
C GLY A 503 -23.25 0.65 24.76
N SER A 504 -23.68 1.74 25.39
CA SER A 504 -23.01 3.05 25.25
C SER A 504 -23.19 3.98 26.45
N LEU A 505 -22.35 5.03 26.48
CA LEU A 505 -22.40 6.14 27.43
C LEU A 505 -22.66 7.45 26.67
N GLU A 506 -23.76 8.11 26.99
CA GLU A 506 -24.02 9.49 26.58
C GLU A 506 -23.41 10.42 27.62
N ILE A 507 -22.41 11.19 27.18
CA ILE A 507 -21.63 12.08 28.05
C ILE A 507 -21.98 13.53 27.69
N PRO A 508 -22.66 14.28 28.56
CA PRO A 508 -22.97 15.69 28.34
C PRO A 508 -21.72 16.53 28.12
N SER A 509 -21.88 17.62 27.37
CA SER A 509 -20.83 18.62 27.16
C SER A 509 -20.47 19.38 28.44
N ALA A 510 -21.44 19.53 29.35
CA ALA A 510 -21.29 20.19 30.65
C ALA A 510 -20.56 19.31 31.68
N GLY A 511 -19.56 19.88 32.36
CA GLY A 511 -18.77 19.21 33.38
C GLY A 511 -17.41 19.88 33.63
N SER A 512 -16.68 19.45 34.67
CA SER A 512 -15.39 19.99 35.13
C SER A 512 -14.22 18.98 35.09
N CYS A 513 -14.34 17.84 34.41
CA CYS A 513 -13.14 17.02 34.11
C CYS A 513 -12.09 17.88 33.38
N PRO A 514 -10.82 17.87 33.80
CA PRO A 514 -9.72 18.47 33.05
C PRO A 514 -9.71 17.94 31.61
N ASP A 515 -9.55 18.85 30.65
CA ASP A 515 -9.46 18.57 29.19
C ASP A 515 -10.66 17.84 28.56
N GLY A 516 -11.78 17.70 29.30
CA GLY A 516 -13.01 17.09 28.82
C GLY A 516 -12.96 15.55 28.71
N GLN A 517 -11.93 14.90 29.25
CA GLN A 517 -11.71 13.46 29.08
C GLN A 517 -12.30 12.63 30.23
N VAL A 518 -13.12 11.64 29.86
CA VAL A 518 -13.71 10.65 30.75
C VAL A 518 -13.01 9.32 30.51
N ARG A 519 -12.34 8.80 31.53
CA ARG A 519 -11.72 7.47 31.54
C ARG A 519 -12.73 6.43 31.99
N ILE A 520 -12.78 5.32 31.26
CA ILE A 520 -13.70 4.20 31.44
C ILE A 520 -12.85 2.95 31.65
N SER A 521 -12.86 2.36 32.83
CA SER A 521 -12.19 1.08 33.10
C SER A 521 -13.18 -0.06 32.98
N PHE A 522 -12.81 -1.17 32.34
CA PHE A 522 -13.69 -2.33 32.14
C PHE A 522 -13.36 -3.46 33.12
N TRP A 523 -14.38 -4.01 33.78
CA TRP A 523 -14.22 -5.02 34.84
C TRP A 523 -15.14 -6.23 34.64
N GLN A 524 -14.58 -7.43 34.82
CA GLN A 524 -15.23 -8.71 34.60
C GLN A 524 -16.53 -8.88 35.40
N ASN A 525 -16.49 -8.63 36.71
CA ASN A 525 -17.63 -8.85 37.61
C ASN A 525 -18.39 -7.55 37.90
N ALA A 526 -19.52 -7.67 38.60
CA ALA A 526 -20.19 -6.50 39.15
C ALA A 526 -19.27 -5.82 40.19
N ASP A 527 -19.52 -4.55 40.48
CA ASP A 527 -18.79 -3.78 41.51
C ASP A 527 -17.30 -3.53 41.26
N CYS A 528 -16.87 -3.59 39.98
CA CYS A 528 -15.51 -3.31 39.55
C CYS A 528 -14.50 -4.26 40.21
N ASP A 529 -14.86 -5.55 40.18
CA ASP A 529 -14.11 -6.66 40.76
C ASP A 529 -13.79 -7.72 39.68
N GLY A 530 -12.90 -8.66 40.01
CA GLY A 530 -12.39 -9.68 39.09
C GLY A 530 -11.35 -9.16 38.11
N ASP A 531 -11.24 -9.81 36.95
CA ASP A 531 -10.27 -9.43 35.93
C ASP A 531 -10.54 -8.01 35.41
N TRP A 532 -9.45 -7.25 35.29
CA TRP A 532 -9.46 -5.91 34.74
C TRP A 532 -9.00 -5.94 33.28
N TYR A 533 -9.83 -5.40 32.38
CA TYR A 533 -9.62 -5.49 30.93
C TYR A 533 -9.07 -4.22 30.28
N GLY A 534 -8.57 -3.29 31.07
CA GLY A 534 -7.96 -2.06 30.55
C GLY A 534 -8.89 -0.84 30.59
N TYR A 535 -8.43 0.22 29.93
CA TYR A 535 -9.10 1.52 29.86
C TYR A 535 -9.63 1.82 28.45
N GLY A 536 -10.74 2.55 28.42
CA GLY A 536 -11.23 3.30 27.28
C GLY A 536 -11.42 4.77 27.67
N TYR A 537 -11.54 5.63 26.67
CA TYR A 537 -11.71 7.07 26.87
C TYR A 537 -12.85 7.61 26.02
N ALA A 538 -13.43 8.71 26.48
CA ALA A 538 -14.44 9.46 25.76
C ALA A 538 -14.36 10.94 26.10
N SER A 539 -14.71 11.79 25.15
CA SER A 539 -14.78 13.23 25.36
C SER A 539 -16.18 13.62 25.83
N ARG A 540 -16.28 14.70 26.61
CA ARG A 540 -17.57 15.34 26.89
C ARG A 540 -18.28 15.75 25.61
N GLY A 541 -19.60 15.70 25.61
CA GLY A 541 -20.44 16.02 24.46
C GLY A 541 -20.54 14.91 23.41
N THR A 542 -20.03 13.71 23.70
CA THR A 542 -20.01 12.59 22.76
C THR A 542 -20.92 11.44 23.20
N CYS A 543 -21.34 10.64 22.22
CA CYS A 543 -21.84 9.31 22.46
C CYS A 543 -20.71 8.30 22.32
N ARG A 544 -20.45 7.52 23.37
CA ARG A 544 -19.41 6.50 23.35
C ARG A 544 -20.02 5.10 23.37
N GLY A 545 -19.96 4.39 22.23
CA GLY A 545 -20.15 2.94 22.21
C GLY A 545 -19.07 2.24 23.04
N LEU A 546 -19.45 1.22 23.81
CA LEU A 546 -18.56 0.51 24.72
C LEU A 546 -17.86 -0.66 24.03
N TRP A 547 -16.67 -1.01 24.55
CA TRP A 547 -15.92 -2.20 24.12
C TRP A 547 -16.81 -3.46 24.17
N THR A 548 -16.56 -4.43 23.27
CA THR A 548 -17.39 -5.65 23.11
C THR A 548 -18.90 -5.40 23.01
N ASN A 549 -19.32 -4.21 22.54
CA ASN A 549 -20.70 -3.76 22.51
C ASN A 549 -21.42 -3.83 23.88
N GLY A 550 -20.65 -3.85 24.98
CA GLY A 550 -21.16 -3.97 26.35
C GLY A 550 -21.34 -5.40 26.87
N TRP A 551 -20.95 -6.43 26.12
CA TRP A 551 -21.18 -7.83 26.51
C TRP A 551 -20.02 -8.49 27.26
N GLY A 552 -18.79 -7.99 27.10
CA GLY A 552 -17.58 -8.58 27.67
C GLY A 552 -17.24 -8.14 29.10
N PHE A 553 -18.14 -7.47 29.82
CA PHE A 553 -17.88 -7.01 31.19
C PHE A 553 -19.20 -6.71 31.94
N LYS A 554 -19.17 -6.76 33.28
CA LYS A 554 -20.36 -6.52 34.13
C LYS A 554 -20.35 -5.19 34.86
N SER A 555 -19.22 -4.48 34.87
CA SER A 555 -19.14 -3.14 35.45
C SER A 555 -18.05 -2.26 34.83
N LEU A 556 -18.18 -0.96 35.08
CA LEU A 556 -17.29 0.09 34.60
C LEU A 556 -16.79 0.94 35.76
N TRP A 557 -15.52 1.34 35.78
CA TRP A 557 -15.05 2.43 36.65
C TRP A 557 -14.89 3.71 35.86
N LEU A 558 -15.70 4.72 36.16
CA LEU A 558 -15.70 6.01 35.46
C LEU A 558 -14.94 7.06 36.27
N SER A 559 -13.97 7.76 35.66
CA SER A 559 -13.17 8.79 36.34
C SER A 559 -12.77 9.92 35.37
N CYS A 560 -12.40 11.09 35.89
CA CYS A 560 -11.68 12.11 35.09
C CYS A 560 -10.18 11.78 35.14
N ALA A 561 -9.57 11.45 34.02
CA ALA A 561 -8.12 11.21 33.95
C ALA A 561 -7.62 11.30 32.50
N ASP A 562 -6.39 11.79 32.34
CA ASP A 562 -5.67 11.85 31.06
C ASP A 562 -5.16 10.44 30.69
N PRO A 563 -5.26 9.97 29.42
CA PRO A 563 -4.62 8.75 28.95
C PRO A 563 -3.15 8.60 29.34
N ALA A 564 -2.36 9.67 29.25
CA ALA A 564 -0.96 9.66 29.66
C ALA A 564 -0.75 9.44 31.17
N SER A 565 -1.80 9.64 31.98
CA SER A 565 -1.77 9.39 33.42
C SER A 565 -2.12 7.94 33.80
N ASP A 566 -2.50 7.10 32.84
CA ASP A 566 -2.88 5.73 33.13
C ASP A 566 -1.69 4.78 33.31
N CYS A 567 -1.93 3.74 34.09
CA CYS A 567 -0.88 2.82 34.50
C CYS A 567 -0.34 1.97 33.33
N ILE A 568 -1.07 1.82 32.22
CA ILE A 568 -0.60 1.10 31.03
C ILE A 568 0.42 1.96 30.31
N GLN A 569 0.09 3.23 30.04
CA GLN A 569 1.02 4.18 29.41
C GLN A 569 2.25 4.43 30.26
N GLN A 570 2.10 4.37 31.59
CA GLN A 570 3.22 4.46 32.53
C GLN A 570 3.99 3.13 32.70
N GLY A 571 3.53 2.03 32.10
CA GLY A 571 4.17 0.71 32.21
C GLY A 571 4.13 0.10 33.62
N THR A 572 3.17 0.50 34.45
CA THR A 572 3.04 0.08 35.86
C THR A 572 1.92 -0.96 36.08
N CYS A 573 1.13 -1.29 35.05
CA CYS A 573 0.10 -2.33 35.10
C CYS A 573 -0.09 -3.00 33.73
N THR A 574 -0.71 -4.18 33.73
CA THR A 574 -1.04 -4.93 32.52
C THR A 574 -2.49 -5.41 32.59
N ALA A 575 -3.25 -5.21 31.51
CA ALA A 575 -4.63 -5.67 31.41
C ALA A 575 -4.69 -7.19 31.20
N ALA A 576 -5.75 -7.81 31.72
CA ALA A 576 -6.07 -9.20 31.39
C ALA A 576 -6.42 -9.32 29.90
N PRO A 577 -6.16 -10.47 29.26
CA PRO A 577 -6.53 -10.70 27.87
C PRO A 577 -8.05 -10.60 27.67
N GLU A 578 -8.46 -10.23 26.47
CA GLU A 578 -9.87 -10.19 26.08
C GLU A 578 -10.50 -11.59 26.25
N PRO A 579 -11.67 -11.72 26.88
CA PRO A 579 -12.34 -13.01 27.06
C PRO A 579 -12.60 -13.67 25.69
N GLU A 580 -12.24 -14.96 25.57
CA GLU A 580 -12.29 -15.75 24.32
C GLU A 580 -13.67 -15.79 23.64
N SER A 581 -14.73 -15.43 24.36
CA SER A 581 -15.97 -14.95 23.73
C SER A 581 -16.62 -13.85 24.57
N ALA A 582 -16.85 -12.67 23.97
CA ALA A 582 -17.60 -11.57 24.60
C ALA A 582 -19.01 -12.00 25.07
N ASN A 583 -19.55 -13.08 24.51
CA ASN A 583 -20.85 -13.64 24.87
C ASN A 583 -20.85 -14.50 26.15
N GLN A 584 -19.70 -14.92 26.71
CA GLN A 584 -19.67 -15.79 27.89
C GLN A 584 -19.83 -15.05 29.24
N ILE A 585 -19.45 -13.78 29.35
CA ILE A 585 -19.53 -13.05 30.62
C ILE A 585 -20.97 -12.64 30.93
N CYS A 586 -21.70 -12.14 29.93
CA CYS A 586 -23.05 -11.62 30.07
C CYS A 586 -24.19 -12.58 29.64
N ARG A 587 -23.89 -13.79 29.13
CA ARG A 587 -24.87 -14.86 28.85
C ARG A 587 -24.57 -16.20 29.55
N ALA A 588 -23.98 -16.17 30.73
CA ALA A 588 -23.89 -17.34 31.61
C ALA A 588 -25.04 -17.36 32.62
#